data_AF-A0A940AX95-F1
#
_entry.id   AF-A0A940AX95-F1
#
_cell.length_a   1.000
_cell.length_b   1.000
_cell.length_c   1.000
_cell.angle_alpha   90.00
_cell.angle_beta   90.00
_cell.angle_gamma   90.00
#
_symmetry.space_group_name_H-M   'P 1'
#
loop_
_entity.id
_entity.type
_entity.pdbx_description
1 polymer ?
#
loop_
_entity_poly.entity_id
_entity_poly.type
_entity_poly.pdbx_seq_one_letter_code
_entity_poly.pdbx_strand_id
1 'polypeptide(L)'
;MKKTLSFLVIVFVLIFAVSCGSSNKDDNDTPDTDATDTETPDGDNADSSDTEPTDTEPADTDTDTDTDADTDTDTDADTGTEEPLEIIGSYLDDWGTFHVISEADWSMESSYGKSVYHISQYDNEQDFVIAQNDKDNEYNPELWSRFDYTEKDGDLYYCQTAFDAESEEAALATAAADKTDPATSGCGDYPWTKLNEPTEIMGNYTDDYETSHVITATDWTMESSYGKSVYHFSQYDNENDFIIAQNDKDNEYNPELWSRFDYTEKDSALYYCQTAFDAESEEAALAVPAADKTDPATTGCGGYAWTKLTAK
;
A
#
# COMPACT_ATOMS: atom_id res chain seq x y z
N MET A 1 -22.36 17.79 -42.32
CA MET A 1 -22.97 16.49 -42.66
C MET A 1 -22.83 15.61 -41.44
N LYS A 2 -23.95 15.22 -40.82
CA LYS A 2 -23.99 14.42 -39.60
C LYS A 2 -23.65 12.97 -39.94
N LYS A 3 -22.63 12.38 -39.31
CA LYS A 3 -22.41 10.94 -39.29
C LYS A 3 -22.81 10.41 -37.92
N THR A 4 -23.92 9.69 -37.91
CA THR A 4 -24.40 8.81 -36.86
C THR A 4 -23.44 7.63 -36.71
N LEU A 5 -22.91 7.40 -35.51
CA LEU A 5 -22.21 6.17 -35.17
C LEU A 5 -23.20 5.30 -34.37
N SER A 6 -23.51 4.13 -34.92
CA SER A 6 -24.38 3.13 -34.28
C SER A 6 -23.63 2.44 -33.15
N PHE A 7 -24.28 2.39 -31.98
CA PHE A 7 -23.93 1.49 -30.89
C PHE A 7 -24.23 0.04 -31.31
N LEU A 8 -23.20 -0.81 -31.33
CA LEU A 8 -23.34 -2.26 -31.40
C LEU A 8 -23.23 -2.79 -29.97
N VAL A 9 -24.36 -3.15 -29.37
CA VAL A 9 -24.41 -3.86 -28.08
C VAL A 9 -24.14 -5.34 -28.36
N ILE A 10 -22.99 -5.84 -27.93
CA ILE A 10 -22.69 -7.28 -27.94
C ILE A 10 -23.11 -7.85 -26.59
N VAL A 11 -24.21 -8.60 -26.60
CA VAL A 11 -24.67 -9.42 -25.46
C VAL A 11 -23.90 -10.74 -25.51
N PHE A 12 -23.02 -10.97 -24.53
CA PHE A 12 -22.43 -12.29 -24.31
C PHE A 12 -23.37 -13.14 -23.45
N VAL A 13 -23.96 -14.17 -24.06
CA VAL A 13 -24.72 -15.22 -23.38
C VAL A 13 -23.73 -16.34 -23.04
N LEU A 14 -23.42 -16.50 -21.74
CA LEU A 14 -22.67 -17.64 -21.22
C LEU A 14 -23.62 -18.84 -21.08
N ILE A 15 -23.38 -19.89 -21.87
CA ILE A 15 -24.03 -21.20 -21.77
C ILE A 15 -23.17 -22.07 -20.86
N PHE A 16 -23.68 -22.39 -19.67
CA PHE A 16 -23.13 -23.44 -18.80
C PHE A 16 -23.55 -24.82 -19.34
N ALA A 17 -22.57 -25.62 -19.78
CA ALA A 17 -22.77 -27.04 -20.04
C ALA A 17 -22.61 -27.84 -18.73
N VAL A 18 -23.74 -28.30 -18.19
CA VAL A 18 -23.80 -29.28 -17.10
C VAL A 18 -23.44 -30.65 -17.65
N SER A 19 -22.32 -31.21 -17.20
CA SER A 19 -21.96 -32.62 -17.43
C SER A 19 -22.55 -33.47 -16.31
N CYS A 20 -23.58 -34.24 -16.64
CA CYS A 20 -24.10 -35.34 -15.84
C CYS A 20 -23.84 -36.65 -16.57
N GLY A 21 -23.27 -37.64 -15.88
CA GLY A 21 -23.46 -39.05 -16.25
C GLY A 21 -22.33 -39.99 -15.88
N SER A 22 -22.47 -40.73 -14.79
CA SER A 22 -22.85 -42.14 -14.85
C SER A 22 -22.72 -42.80 -13.47
N SER A 23 -23.87 -43.14 -12.89
CA SER A 23 -24.00 -44.03 -11.74
C SER A 23 -24.37 -45.43 -12.25
N ASN A 24 -23.51 -46.41 -12.00
CA ASN A 24 -23.86 -47.83 -12.14
C ASN A 24 -24.50 -48.31 -10.83
N LYS A 25 -25.66 -48.94 -10.98
CA LYS A 25 -26.29 -49.84 -10.00
C LYS A 25 -25.39 -51.06 -9.79
N ASP A 26 -25.41 -51.59 -8.58
CA ASP A 26 -25.77 -52.99 -8.36
C ASP A 26 -26.36 -53.15 -6.95
N ASP A 27 -27.48 -53.87 -6.91
CA ASP A 27 -28.30 -54.23 -5.76
C ASP A 27 -27.56 -55.19 -4.81
N ASN A 28 -27.83 -55.15 -3.49
CA ASN A 28 -28.47 -56.29 -2.80
C ASN A 28 -28.79 -56.06 -1.30
N ASP A 29 -29.95 -56.60 -0.91
CA ASP A 29 -30.36 -57.14 0.40
C ASP A 29 -30.50 -56.25 1.66
N THR A 30 -31.76 -56.08 2.06
CA THR A 30 -32.28 -55.95 3.44
C THR A 30 -32.32 -57.34 4.12
N PRO A 31 -32.52 -57.53 5.45
CA PRO A 31 -33.37 -56.70 6.32
C PRO A 31 -32.94 -56.53 7.81
N ASP A 32 -33.57 -55.52 8.45
CA ASP A 32 -34.15 -55.51 9.81
C ASP A 32 -33.25 -55.78 11.05
N THR A 33 -33.20 -54.82 11.98
CA THR A 33 -33.60 -55.01 13.39
C THR A 33 -33.45 -53.74 14.22
N ASP A 34 -34.59 -53.33 14.77
CA ASP A 34 -34.86 -52.97 16.16
C ASP A 34 -34.47 -51.62 16.79
N ALA A 35 -35.42 -51.19 17.62
CA ALA A 35 -35.58 -49.94 18.32
C ALA A 35 -34.80 -49.88 19.65
N THR A 36 -34.66 -48.66 20.17
CA THR A 36 -34.78 -48.18 21.58
C THR A 36 -34.04 -46.83 21.66
N ASP A 37 -34.68 -45.67 21.81
CA ASP A 37 -35.29 -45.10 23.01
C ASP A 37 -34.38 -45.15 24.25
N THR A 38 -33.82 -44.02 24.69
CA THR A 38 -34.03 -43.39 26.01
C THR A 38 -32.98 -42.33 26.38
N GLU A 39 -33.51 -41.18 26.82
CA GLU A 39 -33.13 -40.38 27.99
C GLU A 39 -31.86 -39.49 28.03
N THR A 40 -32.14 -38.18 28.07
CA THR A 40 -31.49 -37.15 28.89
C THR A 40 -31.51 -37.54 30.37
N PRO A 41 -30.53 -37.07 31.18
CA PRO A 41 -30.97 -36.15 32.23
C PRO A 41 -30.02 -34.98 32.51
N ASP A 42 -30.68 -33.91 32.97
CA ASP A 42 -30.17 -32.75 33.71
C ASP A 42 -29.21 -33.10 34.85
N GLY A 43 -28.38 -32.12 35.18
CA GLY A 43 -27.60 -32.07 36.40
C GLY A 43 -27.27 -30.62 36.79
N ASP A 44 -28.23 -29.98 37.46
CA ASP A 44 -28.09 -28.77 38.27
C ASP A 44 -26.91 -28.86 39.27
N ASN A 45 -26.33 -27.71 39.61
CA ASN A 45 -26.56 -27.04 40.91
C ASN A 45 -25.29 -26.45 41.59
N ALA A 46 -25.48 -25.20 42.05
CA ALA A 46 -24.89 -24.53 43.22
C ALA A 46 -23.37 -24.24 43.23
N ASP A 47 -22.83 -23.23 43.90
CA ASP A 47 -23.36 -22.30 44.90
C ASP A 47 -22.39 -21.12 45.02
N SER A 48 -22.94 -20.04 45.57
CA SER A 48 -22.43 -18.76 46.04
C SER A 48 -21.18 -18.79 46.93
N SER A 49 -20.36 -17.73 46.86
CA SER A 49 -20.08 -16.92 48.06
C SER A 49 -19.42 -15.58 47.74
N ASP A 50 -20.20 -14.54 48.02
CA ASP A 50 -19.93 -13.13 48.33
C ASP A 50 -18.81 -12.91 49.37
N THR A 51 -17.96 -11.88 49.18
CA THR A 51 -17.33 -11.13 50.29
C THR A 51 -16.77 -9.78 49.81
N GLU A 52 -17.47 -8.69 50.10
CA GLU A 52 -16.90 -7.35 50.31
C GLU A 52 -16.01 -7.32 51.57
N PRO A 53 -15.09 -6.34 51.65
CA PRO A 53 -14.96 -5.61 52.90
C PRO A 53 -15.00 -4.08 52.71
N THR A 54 -15.86 -3.48 53.52
CA THR A 54 -15.87 -2.07 53.93
C THR A 54 -14.86 -1.86 55.07
N ASP A 55 -14.04 -0.80 55.02
CA ASP A 55 -13.58 -0.05 56.22
C ASP A 55 -12.91 1.27 55.78
N THR A 56 -13.57 2.41 55.92
CA THR A 56 -13.51 3.38 57.04
C THR A 56 -12.14 4.04 57.28
N GLU A 57 -12.15 5.36 57.02
CA GLU A 57 -11.13 6.40 57.24
C GLU A 57 -10.57 6.47 58.68
N PRO A 58 -9.44 7.16 58.86
CA PRO A 58 -9.51 8.32 59.75
C PRO A 58 -8.99 9.60 59.11
N ALA A 59 -9.73 10.67 59.33
CA ALA A 59 -9.36 12.05 59.07
C ALA A 59 -8.09 12.43 59.82
N ASP A 60 -7.12 13.00 59.10
CA ASP A 60 -6.07 13.84 59.67
C ASP A 60 -6.33 15.29 59.26
N THR A 61 -6.77 16.08 60.24
CA THR A 61 -6.86 17.53 60.15
C THR A 61 -5.48 18.11 60.41
N ASP A 62 -4.75 18.47 59.35
CA ASP A 62 -3.67 19.45 59.47
C ASP A 62 -4.12 20.77 58.85
N THR A 63 -4.38 21.72 59.73
CA THR A 63 -4.70 23.11 59.39
C THR A 63 -3.38 23.86 59.40
N ASP A 64 -2.71 23.96 58.25
CA ASP A 64 -1.67 24.96 58.09
C ASP A 64 -2.20 26.09 57.21
N THR A 65 -2.31 27.25 57.84
CA THR A 65 -2.81 28.48 57.26
C THR A 65 -1.58 29.30 56.92
N ASP A 66 -0.95 29.01 55.79
CA ASP A 66 0.05 29.92 55.23
C ASP A 66 -0.48 30.53 53.93
N THR A 67 -0.79 31.81 54.04
CA THR A 67 -1.21 32.67 52.95
C THR A 67 0.04 33.35 52.45
N ASP A 68 0.80 32.64 51.61
CA ASP A 68 1.82 33.25 50.77
C ASP A 68 1.51 32.88 49.33
N ALA A 69 1.06 33.90 48.61
CA ALA A 69 0.83 33.87 47.18
C ALA A 69 2.18 33.88 46.46
N ASP A 70 2.80 32.71 46.34
CA ASP A 70 3.74 32.42 45.26
C ASP A 70 3.05 31.43 44.33
N THR A 71 2.29 31.99 43.38
CA THR A 71 1.93 31.28 42.15
C THR A 71 3.20 31.22 41.31
N ASP A 72 4.12 30.34 41.70
CA ASP A 72 5.07 29.74 40.78
C ASP A 72 4.25 28.78 39.92
N THR A 73 3.55 29.36 38.94
CA THR A 73 3.29 28.66 37.68
C THR A 73 4.65 28.41 37.05
N ASP A 74 5.34 27.40 37.55
CA ASP A 74 6.25 26.60 36.75
C ASP A 74 5.37 25.84 35.76
N THR A 75 4.83 26.61 34.82
CA THR A 75 4.49 26.09 33.52
C THR A 75 5.86 25.79 32.92
N ASP A 76 6.41 24.64 33.29
CA ASP A 76 7.12 23.79 32.35
C ASP A 76 6.11 23.54 31.22
N ALA A 77 5.96 24.57 30.38
CA ALA A 77 5.68 24.37 28.99
C ALA A 77 6.89 23.58 28.56
N ASP A 78 6.75 22.26 28.68
CA ASP A 78 7.37 21.32 27.78
C ASP A 78 7.05 21.86 26.40
N THR A 79 7.92 22.75 25.91
CA THR A 79 8.03 23.07 24.50
C THR A 79 8.69 21.85 23.87
N GLY A 80 8.06 20.69 24.08
CA GLY A 80 8.33 19.45 23.42
C GLY A 80 8.38 19.84 21.97
N THR A 81 9.60 19.81 21.45
CA THR A 81 9.76 19.88 20.01
C THR A 81 9.08 18.61 19.56
N GLU A 82 7.83 18.72 19.09
CA GLU A 82 7.11 17.55 18.59
C GLU A 82 8.03 16.91 17.56
N GLU A 83 8.37 15.64 17.82
CA GLU A 83 9.25 14.90 16.95
C GLU A 83 8.63 14.94 15.55
N PRO A 84 9.45 15.14 14.50
CA PRO A 84 8.93 15.21 13.14
C PRO A 84 8.14 13.95 12.80
N LEU A 85 7.18 14.07 11.89
CA LEU A 85 6.40 12.93 11.42
C LEU A 85 7.35 11.82 10.90
N GLU A 86 7.26 10.62 11.47
CA GLU A 86 8.28 9.60 11.24
C GLU A 86 8.24 8.98 9.84
N ILE A 87 7.08 9.03 9.18
CA ILE A 87 6.85 8.47 7.84
C ILE A 87 7.04 9.50 6.71
N ILE A 88 7.79 10.58 6.96
CA ILE A 88 8.15 11.53 5.90
C ILE A 88 8.99 10.81 4.84
N GLY A 89 8.57 10.91 3.59
CA GLY A 89 9.24 10.20 2.50
C GLY A 89 8.50 10.27 1.19
N SER A 90 8.99 9.50 0.24
CA SER A 90 8.32 9.22 -1.02
C SER A 90 8.13 7.72 -1.10
N TYR A 91 6.98 7.27 -1.63
CA TYR A 91 6.63 5.85 -1.65
C TYR A 91 5.81 5.51 -2.90
N LEU A 92 5.88 4.27 -3.38
CA LEU A 92 4.89 3.72 -4.32
C LEU A 92 4.09 2.64 -3.60
N ASP A 93 2.77 2.70 -3.67
CA ASP A 93 1.93 1.64 -3.14
C ASP A 93 1.71 0.49 -4.15
N ASP A 94 1.13 -0.61 -3.69
CA ASP A 94 0.84 -1.79 -4.51
C ASP A 94 -0.25 -1.54 -5.59
N TRP A 95 -0.85 -0.35 -5.62
CA TRP A 95 -1.82 0.09 -6.62
C TRP A 95 -1.20 1.00 -7.68
N GLY A 96 0.11 1.25 -7.61
CA GLY A 96 0.82 2.18 -8.48
C GLY A 96 0.54 3.66 -8.16
N THR A 97 0.09 3.97 -6.94
CA THR A 97 -0.06 5.34 -6.44
C THR A 97 1.25 5.79 -5.85
N PHE A 98 1.74 6.94 -6.29
CA PHE A 98 2.93 7.56 -5.74
C PHE A 98 2.55 8.53 -4.61
N HIS A 99 3.15 8.32 -3.45
CA HIS A 99 2.95 9.11 -2.24
C HIS A 99 4.16 10.00 -2.02
N VAL A 100 3.91 11.26 -1.65
CA VAL A 100 4.92 12.13 -1.03
C VAL A 100 4.32 12.61 0.29
N ILE A 101 4.99 12.22 1.38
CA ILE A 101 4.59 12.58 2.74
C ILE A 101 5.64 13.56 3.26
N SER A 102 5.17 14.72 3.71
CA SER A 102 5.97 15.77 4.33
C SER A 102 5.36 16.15 5.68
N GLU A 103 5.96 17.10 6.39
CA GLU A 103 5.37 17.67 7.61
C GLU A 103 3.99 18.30 7.38
N ALA A 104 3.77 18.89 6.20
CA ALA A 104 2.62 19.74 5.94
C ALA A 104 1.57 19.09 5.02
N ASP A 105 1.99 18.13 4.19
CA ASP A 105 1.15 17.58 3.14
C ASP A 105 1.45 16.09 2.93
N TRP A 106 0.39 15.33 2.71
CA TRP A 106 0.44 14.02 2.07
C TRP A 106 -0.17 14.14 0.67
N SER A 107 0.63 13.99 -0.39
CA SER A 107 0.13 13.95 -1.76
C SER A 107 0.15 12.54 -2.32
N MET A 108 -0.90 12.17 -3.06
CA MET A 108 -1.06 10.89 -3.74
C MET A 108 -1.31 11.15 -5.22
N GLU A 109 -0.50 10.56 -6.09
CA GLU A 109 -0.59 10.71 -7.54
C GLU A 109 -0.69 9.34 -8.22
N SER A 110 -1.70 9.16 -9.05
CA SER A 110 -1.92 7.95 -9.84
C SER A 110 -2.32 8.31 -11.26
N SER A 111 -2.49 7.29 -12.11
CA SER A 111 -3.05 7.46 -13.46
C SER A 111 -4.46 8.07 -13.48
N TYR A 112 -5.19 8.05 -12.37
CA TYR A 112 -6.54 8.62 -12.24
C TYR A 112 -6.55 10.07 -11.78
N GLY A 113 -5.42 10.61 -11.32
CA GLY A 113 -5.31 11.99 -10.86
C GLY A 113 -4.45 12.14 -9.62
N LYS A 114 -4.45 13.36 -9.09
CA LYS A 114 -3.69 13.75 -7.90
C LYS A 114 -4.64 14.19 -6.79
N SER A 115 -4.38 13.70 -5.57
CA SER A 115 -5.01 14.19 -4.34
C SER A 115 -3.95 14.75 -3.39
N VAL A 116 -4.29 15.81 -2.67
CA VAL A 116 -3.44 16.41 -1.63
C VAL A 116 -4.23 16.50 -0.34
N TYR A 117 -3.59 16.15 0.77
CA TYR A 117 -4.14 16.21 2.11
C TYR A 117 -3.23 17.09 2.97
N HIS A 118 -3.73 18.24 3.39
CA HIS A 118 -3.00 19.20 4.22
C HIS A 118 -3.01 18.75 5.67
N ILE A 119 -1.85 18.32 6.17
CA ILE A 119 -1.68 17.76 7.51
C ILE A 119 -1.90 18.87 8.55
N SER A 120 -2.79 18.59 9.51
CA SER A 120 -3.08 19.49 10.63
C SER A 120 -2.38 19.03 11.90
N GLN A 121 -2.37 17.72 12.15
CA GLN A 121 -1.74 17.10 13.31
C GLN A 121 -1.43 15.62 13.03
N TYR A 122 -0.50 15.06 13.79
CA TYR A 122 -0.15 13.65 13.79
C TYR A 122 0.29 13.23 15.19
N ASP A 123 0.36 11.93 15.43
CA ASP A 123 0.89 11.35 16.66
C ASP A 123 1.70 10.10 16.29
N ASN A 124 3.02 10.16 16.53
CA ASN A 124 3.95 9.07 16.23
C ASN A 124 3.86 7.92 17.25
N GLU A 125 3.30 8.13 18.45
CA GLU A 125 3.10 7.03 19.41
C GLU A 125 1.81 6.25 19.11
N GLN A 126 0.81 6.93 18.52
CA GLN A 126 -0.48 6.35 18.14
C GLN A 126 -0.59 6.00 16.66
N ASP A 127 0.46 6.26 15.88
CA ASP A 127 0.60 5.99 14.45
C ASP A 127 -0.55 6.58 13.58
N PHE A 128 -0.87 7.86 13.73
CA PHE A 128 -1.87 8.51 12.87
C PHE A 128 -1.49 9.89 12.34
N VAL A 129 -2.15 10.29 11.25
CA VAL A 129 -2.13 11.61 10.65
C VAL A 129 -3.57 12.09 10.43
N ILE A 130 -3.88 13.32 10.82
CA ILE A 130 -5.14 14.01 10.50
C ILE A 130 -4.86 15.13 9.51
N ALA A 131 -5.62 15.17 8.44
CA ALA A 131 -5.42 16.13 7.36
C ALA A 131 -6.73 16.63 6.76
N GLN A 132 -6.74 17.87 6.28
CA GLN A 132 -7.83 18.43 5.49
C GLN A 132 -7.60 18.13 4.01
N ASN A 133 -8.61 17.62 3.33
CA ASN A 133 -8.57 17.33 1.90
C ASN A 133 -8.50 18.66 1.12
N ASP A 134 -7.54 18.79 0.20
CA ASP A 134 -7.43 19.97 -0.65
C ASP A 134 -8.74 20.21 -1.41
N LYS A 135 -9.13 21.48 -1.55
CA LYS A 135 -10.33 21.92 -2.27
C LYS A 135 -10.38 21.45 -3.74
N ASP A 136 -9.22 21.16 -4.32
CA ASP A 136 -9.05 20.72 -5.71
C ASP A 136 -9.07 19.19 -5.86
N ASN A 137 -9.15 18.43 -4.75
CA ASN A 137 -9.34 16.99 -4.80
C ASN A 137 -10.67 16.64 -5.48
N GLU A 138 -10.67 15.63 -6.34
CA GLU A 138 -11.88 15.18 -7.05
C GLU A 138 -12.96 14.65 -6.10
N TYR A 139 -12.53 14.01 -5.01
CA TYR A 139 -13.39 13.39 -4.02
C TYR A 139 -13.21 14.06 -2.65
N ASN A 140 -14.34 14.28 -1.97
CA ASN A 140 -14.41 14.82 -0.61
C ASN A 140 -13.60 16.11 -0.38
N PRO A 141 -13.64 17.12 -1.28
CA PRO A 141 -12.87 18.34 -1.11
C PRO A 141 -13.32 19.09 0.16
N GLU A 142 -12.36 19.72 0.84
CA GLU A 142 -12.55 20.50 2.08
C GLU A 142 -13.03 19.69 3.31
N LEU A 143 -13.29 18.38 3.17
CA LEU A 143 -13.55 17.46 4.28
C LEU A 143 -12.25 16.96 4.91
N TRP A 144 -12.36 16.18 5.99
CA TRP A 144 -11.23 15.72 6.78
C TRP A 144 -10.99 14.23 6.63
N SER A 145 -9.70 13.88 6.59
CA SER A 145 -9.22 12.51 6.52
C SER A 145 -8.41 12.15 7.76
N ARG A 146 -8.47 10.87 8.12
CA ARG A 146 -7.58 10.21 9.07
C ARG A 146 -6.83 9.12 8.33
N PHE A 147 -5.51 9.14 8.44
CA PHE A 147 -4.63 8.06 8.00
C PHE A 147 -4.01 7.43 9.23
N ASP A 148 -4.25 6.15 9.44
CA ASP A 148 -3.49 5.34 10.39
C ASP A 148 -2.34 4.69 9.63
N TYR A 149 -1.17 4.56 10.26
CA TYR A 149 -0.03 3.86 9.69
C TYR A 149 0.52 2.82 10.67
N THR A 150 1.37 1.91 10.21
CA THR A 150 2.08 0.96 11.08
C THR A 150 3.27 0.36 10.35
N GLU A 151 4.33 0.03 11.08
CA GLU A 151 5.42 -0.79 10.57
C GLU A 151 5.26 -2.24 11.04
N LYS A 152 5.40 -3.18 10.10
CA LYS A 152 5.36 -4.62 10.39
C LYS A 152 6.42 -5.35 9.57
N ASP A 153 7.29 -6.08 10.25
CA ASP A 153 8.33 -6.90 9.64
C ASP A 153 9.26 -6.11 8.68
N GLY A 154 9.44 -4.81 8.93
CA GLY A 154 10.26 -3.90 8.13
C GLY A 154 9.51 -3.18 7.00
N ASP A 155 8.22 -3.47 6.82
CA ASP A 155 7.37 -2.85 5.82
C ASP A 155 6.47 -1.78 6.46
N LEU A 156 6.36 -0.63 5.80
CA LEU A 156 5.44 0.44 6.17
C LEU A 156 4.07 0.23 5.52
N TYR A 157 3.00 0.37 6.29
CA TYR A 157 1.63 0.27 5.83
C TYR A 157 0.82 1.50 6.23
N TYR A 158 -0.21 1.83 5.45
CA TYR A 158 -1.20 2.82 5.81
C TYR A 158 -2.64 2.38 5.53
N CYS A 159 -3.57 2.98 6.27
CA CYS A 159 -5.01 2.83 6.12
C CYS A 159 -5.68 4.20 6.24
N GLN A 160 -6.48 4.60 5.25
CA GLN A 160 -7.31 5.79 5.36
C GLN A 160 -8.64 5.43 6.03
N THR A 161 -8.73 5.60 7.36
CA THR A 161 -9.91 5.20 8.14
C THR A 161 -11.06 6.21 8.08
N ALA A 162 -10.75 7.48 7.82
CA ALA A 162 -11.74 8.50 7.45
C ALA A 162 -11.33 9.20 6.17
N PHE A 163 -12.28 9.44 5.27
CA PHE A 163 -12.05 10.09 3.97
C PHE A 163 -12.95 11.31 3.73
N ASP A 164 -14.01 11.48 4.52
CA ASP A 164 -15.07 12.49 4.35
C ASP A 164 -15.62 13.05 5.68
N ALA A 165 -14.83 13.07 6.74
CA ALA A 165 -15.28 13.58 8.03
C ALA A 165 -15.61 15.09 7.93
N GLU A 166 -16.72 15.51 8.57
CA GLU A 166 -17.21 16.89 8.51
C GLU A 166 -16.31 17.89 9.27
N SER A 167 -15.45 17.41 10.17
CA SER A 167 -14.50 18.23 10.93
C SER A 167 -13.24 17.45 11.30
N GLU A 168 -12.19 18.18 11.69
CA GLU A 168 -10.95 17.61 12.21
C GLU A 168 -11.20 16.71 13.43
N GLU A 169 -12.04 17.15 14.36
CA GLU A 169 -12.38 16.38 15.55
C GLU A 169 -13.13 15.10 15.21
N ALA A 170 -13.96 15.12 14.16
CA ALA A 170 -14.65 13.92 13.69
C ALA A 170 -13.68 12.94 13.03
N ALA A 171 -12.69 13.41 12.26
CA ALA A 171 -11.63 12.57 11.72
C ALA A 171 -10.80 11.95 12.86
N LEU A 172 -10.39 12.76 13.84
CA LEU A 172 -9.63 12.30 15.02
C LEU A 172 -10.41 11.27 15.85
N ALA A 173 -11.72 11.43 16.00
CA ALA A 173 -12.59 10.50 16.72
C ALA A 173 -12.87 9.19 15.96
N THR A 174 -12.47 9.08 14.70
CA THR A 174 -12.62 7.84 13.92
C THR A 174 -11.76 6.75 14.55
N ALA A 175 -12.32 5.55 14.69
CA ALA A 175 -11.59 4.42 15.29
C ALA A 175 -10.36 4.08 14.43
N ALA A 176 -9.22 3.90 15.09
CA ALA A 176 -8.00 3.43 14.45
C ALA A 176 -8.22 2.07 13.79
N ALA A 177 -7.52 1.83 12.68
CA ALA A 177 -7.46 0.53 12.03
C ALA A 177 -6.77 -0.53 12.93
N ASP A 178 -7.11 -1.80 12.75
CA ASP A 178 -6.45 -2.90 13.48
C ASP A 178 -5.10 -3.23 12.85
N LYS A 179 -4.01 -2.89 13.53
CA LYS A 179 -2.63 -3.08 13.07
C LYS A 179 -2.04 -4.46 13.38
N THR A 180 -2.83 -5.42 13.84
CA THR A 180 -2.32 -6.74 14.28
C THR A 180 -1.71 -7.55 13.12
N ASP A 181 -2.34 -7.50 11.94
CA ASP A 181 -1.91 -8.22 10.73
C ASP A 181 -2.20 -7.39 9.46
N PRO A 182 -1.46 -6.28 9.25
CA PRO A 182 -1.78 -5.28 8.23
C PRO A 182 -1.69 -5.82 6.80
N ALA A 183 -0.82 -6.82 6.57
CA ALA A 183 -0.66 -7.46 5.27
C ALA A 183 -1.90 -8.27 4.83
N THR A 184 -2.80 -8.62 5.74
CA THR A 184 -3.96 -9.47 5.43
C THR A 184 -5.32 -8.85 5.79
N SER A 185 -5.38 -7.94 6.76
CA SER A 185 -6.65 -7.35 7.25
C SER A 185 -6.44 -6.09 8.09
N GLY A 186 -7.53 -5.46 8.54
CA GLY A 186 -7.52 -4.47 9.61
C GLY A 186 -7.84 -3.04 9.18
N CYS A 187 -7.80 -2.75 7.87
CA CYS A 187 -8.26 -1.49 7.29
C CYS A 187 -9.74 -1.60 6.88
N GLY A 188 -10.62 -1.70 7.88
CA GLY A 188 -12.03 -2.08 7.66
C GLY A 188 -12.14 -3.54 7.22
N ASP A 189 -12.77 -3.78 6.06
CA ASP A 189 -12.92 -5.13 5.48
C ASP A 189 -11.72 -5.56 4.60
N TYR A 190 -10.69 -4.72 4.49
CA TYR A 190 -9.55 -4.90 3.59
C TYR A 190 -8.21 -4.95 4.35
N PRO A 191 -7.15 -5.52 3.74
CA PRO A 191 -5.78 -5.32 4.23
C PRO A 191 -5.38 -3.84 4.17
N TRP A 192 -4.34 -3.49 4.90
CA TRP A 192 -3.70 -2.18 4.80
C TRP A 192 -2.93 -2.10 3.48
N THR A 193 -2.68 -0.88 3.00
CA THR A 193 -1.89 -0.64 1.80
C THR A 193 -0.41 -0.52 2.19
N LYS A 194 0.46 -1.30 1.54
CA LYS A 194 1.91 -1.20 1.73
C LYS A 194 2.47 0.03 1.02
N LEU A 195 3.41 0.73 1.65
CA LEU A 195 4.18 1.82 1.07
C LEU A 195 5.62 1.34 0.81
N ASN A 196 5.97 1.14 -0.46
CA ASN A 196 7.30 0.71 -0.87
C ASN A 196 8.20 1.94 -1.08
N GLU A 197 9.45 1.88 -0.62
CA GLU A 197 10.44 2.93 -0.91
C GLU A 197 10.71 3.01 -2.42
N PRO A 198 10.85 4.21 -3.03
CA PRO A 198 11.12 4.38 -4.45
C PRO A 198 12.31 3.57 -4.93
N THR A 199 12.33 3.28 -6.24
CA THR A 199 13.48 2.62 -6.84
C THR A 199 14.78 3.37 -6.55
N GLU A 200 15.82 2.66 -6.13
CA GLU A 200 17.10 3.27 -5.75
C GLU A 200 17.87 3.89 -6.92
N ILE A 201 17.48 3.56 -8.16
CA ILE A 201 18.13 4.03 -9.39
C ILE A 201 17.49 5.29 -9.99
N MET A 202 16.70 6.04 -9.21
CA MET A 202 16.19 7.34 -9.63
C MET A 202 17.33 8.31 -9.97
N GLY A 203 17.18 9.03 -11.09
CA GLY A 203 18.20 9.98 -11.52
C GLY A 203 18.13 10.35 -12.99
N ASN A 204 19.13 11.13 -13.40
CA ASN A 204 19.33 11.54 -14.79
C ASN A 204 20.63 10.90 -15.29
N TYR A 205 20.56 10.14 -16.38
CA TYR A 205 21.69 9.40 -16.90
C TYR A 205 21.86 9.58 -18.42
N THR A 206 23.05 9.22 -18.90
CA THR A 206 23.31 8.91 -20.31
C THR A 206 23.81 7.47 -20.39
N ASP A 207 23.39 6.72 -21.40
CA ASP A 207 23.97 5.41 -21.68
C ASP A 207 25.13 5.47 -22.68
N ASP A 208 25.75 4.31 -22.95
CA ASP A 208 26.85 4.16 -23.91
C ASP A 208 26.44 4.42 -25.38
N TYR A 209 25.14 4.60 -25.64
CA TYR A 209 24.57 4.91 -26.95
C TYR A 209 24.10 6.36 -27.08
N GLU A 210 24.46 7.22 -26.11
CA GLU A 210 24.03 8.62 -26.01
C GLU A 210 22.52 8.81 -25.79
N THR A 211 21.81 7.76 -25.36
CA THR A 211 20.40 7.85 -24.93
C THR A 211 20.34 8.55 -23.58
N SER A 212 19.46 9.54 -23.46
CA SER A 212 19.16 10.19 -22.19
C SER A 212 18.14 9.36 -21.42
N HIS A 213 18.43 9.08 -20.14
CA HIS A 213 17.49 8.42 -19.24
C HIS A 213 17.09 9.41 -18.13
N VAL A 214 15.79 9.50 -17.87
CA VAL A 214 15.25 10.17 -16.68
C VAL A 214 14.40 9.14 -15.95
N ILE A 215 14.87 8.73 -14.78
CA ILE A 215 14.22 7.75 -13.91
C ILE A 215 13.65 8.52 -12.72
N THR A 216 12.33 8.61 -12.64
CA THR A 216 11.60 9.14 -11.49
C THR A 216 11.07 8.00 -10.64
N ALA A 217 10.29 8.29 -9.60
CA ALA A 217 9.67 7.26 -8.79
C ALA A 217 8.54 6.50 -9.52
N THR A 218 8.02 7.06 -10.61
CA THR A 218 6.86 6.55 -11.35
C THR A 218 7.17 6.24 -12.81
N ASP A 219 8.25 6.79 -13.37
CA ASP A 219 8.49 6.74 -14.80
C ASP A 219 9.97 6.54 -15.13
N TRP A 220 10.21 5.76 -16.18
CA TRP A 220 11.48 5.76 -16.89
C TRP A 220 11.27 6.34 -18.29
N THR A 221 11.82 7.52 -18.53
CA THR A 221 11.89 8.11 -19.86
C THR A 221 13.24 7.82 -20.51
N MET A 222 13.22 7.28 -21.73
CA MET A 222 14.38 7.11 -22.59
C MET A 222 14.24 7.99 -23.83
N GLU A 223 15.21 8.85 -24.11
CA GLU A 223 15.19 9.75 -25.27
C GLU A 223 16.50 9.67 -26.05
N SER A 224 16.39 9.34 -27.34
CA SER A 224 17.51 9.26 -28.26
C SER A 224 17.23 10.03 -29.55
N SER A 225 18.18 10.06 -30.47
CA SER A 225 17.97 10.61 -31.82
C SER A 225 16.89 9.88 -32.64
N TYR A 226 16.48 8.67 -32.21
CA TYR A 226 15.47 7.85 -32.89
C TYR A 226 14.06 8.04 -32.33
N GLY A 227 13.91 8.64 -31.15
CA GLY A 227 12.60 8.83 -30.53
C GLY A 227 12.66 8.86 -29.01
N LYS A 228 11.46 8.99 -28.41
CA LYS A 228 11.23 8.98 -26.97
C LYS A 228 10.38 7.75 -26.63
N SER A 229 10.71 7.09 -25.53
CA SER A 229 9.90 6.05 -24.92
C SER A 229 9.71 6.34 -23.43
N VAL A 230 8.51 6.08 -22.92
CA VAL A 230 8.15 6.26 -21.50
C VAL A 230 7.60 4.94 -20.98
N TYR A 231 8.02 4.57 -19.77
CA TYR A 231 7.60 3.36 -19.08
C TYR A 231 7.09 3.74 -17.71
N HIS A 232 5.81 3.45 -17.42
CA HIS A 232 5.15 3.79 -16.17
C HIS A 232 5.27 2.63 -15.18
N PHE A 233 5.86 2.87 -14.01
CA PHE A 233 6.13 1.85 -13.01
C PHE A 233 4.83 1.33 -12.42
N SER A 234 4.76 0.01 -12.25
CA SER A 234 3.70 -0.67 -11.49
C SER A 234 4.22 -1.16 -10.16
N GLN A 235 5.42 -1.73 -10.17
CA GLN A 235 6.12 -2.24 -8.99
C GLN A 235 7.62 -2.31 -9.29
N TYR A 236 8.40 -2.33 -8.23
CA TYR A 236 9.84 -2.55 -8.27
C TYR A 236 10.25 -3.28 -6.99
N ASP A 237 11.45 -3.86 -7.01
CA ASP A 237 12.03 -4.56 -5.88
C ASP A 237 13.51 -4.20 -5.82
N ASN A 238 13.89 -3.43 -4.78
CA ASN A 238 15.25 -2.99 -4.55
C ASN A 238 16.15 -4.11 -3.99
N GLU A 239 15.58 -5.18 -3.41
CA GLU A 239 16.37 -6.35 -2.97
C GLU A 239 16.71 -7.27 -4.15
N ASN A 240 15.79 -7.38 -5.10
CA ASN A 240 15.93 -8.22 -6.29
C ASN A 240 16.35 -7.46 -7.56
N ASP A 241 16.65 -6.17 -7.45
CA ASP A 241 17.12 -5.26 -8.48
C ASP A 241 16.26 -5.23 -9.77
N PHE A 242 14.94 -5.08 -9.66
CA PHE A 242 14.07 -4.98 -10.85
C PHE A 242 12.98 -3.92 -10.76
N ILE A 243 12.48 -3.51 -11.94
CA ILE A 243 11.32 -2.65 -12.14
C ILE A 243 10.39 -3.30 -13.17
N ILE A 244 9.10 -3.36 -12.87
CA ILE A 244 8.03 -3.72 -13.82
C ILE A 244 7.26 -2.47 -14.20
N ALA A 245 7.11 -2.24 -15.50
CA ALA A 245 6.49 -1.03 -16.02
C ALA A 245 5.59 -1.30 -17.22
N GLN A 246 4.48 -0.57 -17.32
CA GLN A 246 3.66 -0.53 -18.52
C GLN A 246 4.24 0.47 -19.52
N ASN A 247 4.37 0.06 -20.77
CA ASN A 247 4.83 0.90 -21.85
C ASN A 247 3.77 1.96 -22.17
N ASP A 248 4.14 3.24 -22.21
CA ASP A 248 3.24 4.34 -22.57
C ASP A 248 2.57 4.06 -23.93
N LYS A 249 1.27 4.36 -24.04
CA LYS A 249 0.47 4.18 -25.25
C LYS A 249 1.02 4.92 -26.47
N ASP A 250 1.81 5.99 -26.25
CA ASP A 250 2.41 6.82 -27.28
C ASP A 250 3.82 6.33 -27.69
N ASN A 251 4.34 5.27 -27.06
CA ASN A 251 5.58 4.63 -27.49
C ASN A 251 5.44 4.08 -28.91
N GLU A 252 6.47 4.29 -29.74
CA GLU A 252 6.49 3.80 -31.12
C GLU A 252 6.47 2.26 -31.20
N TYR A 253 7.07 1.60 -30.21
CA TYR A 253 7.21 0.16 -30.12
C TYR A 253 6.53 -0.36 -28.85
N ASN A 254 5.79 -1.46 -29.00
CA ASN A 254 5.13 -2.18 -27.91
C ASN A 254 4.26 -1.31 -26.99
N PRO A 255 3.45 -0.37 -27.52
CA PRO A 255 2.60 0.46 -26.66
C PRO A 255 1.62 -0.41 -25.88
N GLU A 256 1.34 -0.01 -24.63
CA GLU A 256 0.41 -0.67 -23.71
C GLU A 256 0.81 -2.10 -23.26
N LEU A 257 1.92 -2.64 -23.78
CA LEU A 257 2.54 -3.89 -23.30
C LEU A 257 3.41 -3.64 -22.07
N TRP A 258 3.93 -4.71 -21.49
CA TRP A 258 4.67 -4.66 -20.23
C TRP A 258 6.16 -4.93 -20.43
N SER A 259 6.97 -4.16 -19.70
CA SER A 259 8.42 -4.28 -19.65
C SER A 259 8.90 -4.69 -18.27
N ARG A 260 10.01 -5.44 -18.25
CA ARG A 260 10.82 -5.72 -17.07
C ARG A 260 12.19 -5.13 -17.31
N PHE A 261 12.66 -4.34 -16.36
CA PHE A 261 14.02 -3.82 -16.31
C PHE A 261 14.71 -4.44 -15.09
N ASP A 262 15.76 -5.21 -15.32
CA ASP A 262 16.68 -5.62 -14.26
C ASP A 262 17.84 -4.63 -14.23
N TYR A 263 18.32 -4.28 -13.04
CA TYR A 263 19.48 -3.41 -12.85
C TYR A 263 20.52 -4.05 -11.94
N THR A 264 21.73 -3.51 -11.92
CA THR A 264 22.75 -3.90 -10.95
C THR A 264 23.86 -2.86 -10.88
N GLU A 265 24.47 -2.70 -9.71
CA GLU A 265 25.71 -1.96 -9.56
C GLU A 265 26.93 -2.89 -9.57
N LYS A 266 27.90 -2.59 -10.42
CA LYS A 266 29.19 -3.28 -10.44
C LYS A 266 30.32 -2.29 -10.68
N ASP A 267 31.37 -2.37 -9.85
CA ASP A 267 32.54 -1.49 -9.93
C ASP A 267 32.16 0.02 -9.95
N SER A 268 31.18 0.39 -9.12
CA SER A 268 30.61 1.75 -9.01
C SER A 268 29.99 2.27 -10.32
N ALA A 269 29.58 1.38 -11.22
CA ALA A 269 28.78 1.70 -12.39
C ALA A 269 27.42 1.01 -12.28
N LEU A 270 26.37 1.77 -12.55
CA LEU A 270 25.02 1.26 -12.67
C LEU A 270 24.82 0.68 -14.09
N TYR A 271 24.22 -0.50 -14.16
CA TYR A 271 23.85 -1.16 -15.40
C TYR A 271 22.38 -1.52 -15.39
N TYR A 272 21.75 -1.57 -16.56
CA TYR A 272 20.40 -2.11 -16.73
C TYR A 272 20.29 -3.04 -17.93
N CYS A 273 19.31 -3.94 -17.86
CA CYS A 273 18.88 -4.83 -18.91
C CYS A 273 17.35 -4.82 -18.99
N GLN A 274 16.80 -4.50 -20.17
CA GLN A 274 15.38 -4.69 -20.42
C GLN A 274 15.12 -6.15 -20.82
N THR A 275 14.79 -7.00 -19.85
CA THR A 275 14.62 -8.45 -20.06
C THR A 275 13.28 -8.81 -20.68
N ALA A 276 12.26 -7.98 -20.48
CA ALA A 276 10.98 -8.03 -21.20
C ALA A 276 10.68 -6.66 -21.79
N PHE A 277 10.19 -6.61 -23.02
CA PHE A 277 9.84 -5.36 -23.71
C PHE A 277 8.44 -5.36 -24.33
N ASP A 278 7.79 -6.52 -24.38
CA ASP A 278 6.50 -6.77 -25.05
C ASP A 278 5.64 -7.82 -24.35
N ALA A 279 5.77 -7.97 -23.02
CA ALA A 279 4.94 -8.92 -22.28
C ALA A 279 3.46 -8.53 -22.33
N GLU A 280 2.57 -9.50 -22.51
CA GLU A 280 1.13 -9.26 -22.67
C GLU A 280 0.45 -8.82 -21.36
N SER A 281 1.11 -8.96 -20.21
CA SER A 281 0.61 -8.58 -18.89
C SER A 281 1.76 -8.30 -17.93
N GLU A 282 1.45 -7.61 -16.83
CA GLU A 282 2.38 -7.37 -15.72
C GLU A 282 2.93 -8.68 -15.15
N GLU A 283 2.05 -9.66 -14.87
CA GLU A 283 2.43 -10.98 -14.37
C GLU A 283 3.38 -11.69 -15.34
N ALA A 284 3.15 -11.57 -16.65
CA ALA A 284 4.05 -12.13 -17.66
C ALA A 284 5.42 -11.44 -17.68
N ALA A 285 5.47 -10.12 -17.49
CA ALA A 285 6.74 -9.39 -17.37
C ALA A 285 7.49 -9.81 -16.10
N LEU A 286 6.80 -9.92 -14.96
CA LEU A 286 7.37 -10.35 -13.68
C LEU A 286 7.91 -11.79 -13.75
N ALA A 287 7.23 -12.68 -14.48
CA ALA A 287 7.64 -14.07 -14.65
C ALA A 287 8.88 -14.25 -15.57
N VAL A 288 9.31 -13.21 -16.29
CA VAL A 288 10.55 -13.29 -17.08
C VAL A 288 11.74 -13.44 -16.13
N PRO A 289 12.62 -14.44 -16.34
CA PRO A 289 13.80 -14.61 -15.49
C PRO A 289 14.70 -13.37 -15.49
N ALA A 290 15.18 -13.00 -14.30
CA ALA A 290 16.15 -11.92 -14.15
C ALA A 290 17.39 -12.16 -15.03
N ALA A 291 17.97 -11.08 -15.56
CA ALA A 291 19.23 -11.15 -16.28
C ALA A 291 20.39 -11.61 -15.37
N ASP A 292 21.40 -12.26 -15.94
CA ASP A 292 22.59 -12.67 -15.19
C ASP A 292 23.50 -11.46 -14.91
N LYS A 293 23.54 -11.03 -13.64
CA LYS A 293 24.32 -9.88 -13.16
C LYS A 293 25.78 -10.20 -12.81
N THR A 294 26.27 -11.42 -13.08
CA THR A 294 27.65 -11.81 -12.73
C THR A 294 28.69 -10.99 -13.49
N ASP A 295 28.45 -10.69 -14.77
CA ASP A 295 29.36 -9.88 -15.60
C ASP A 295 28.66 -8.90 -16.57
N PRO A 296 27.94 -7.88 -16.04
CA PRO A 296 27.10 -6.98 -16.82
C PRO A 296 27.88 -6.20 -17.89
N ALA A 297 29.17 -5.93 -17.68
CA ALA A 297 29.99 -5.24 -18.66
C ALA A 297 30.27 -6.06 -19.94
N THR A 298 30.01 -7.38 -19.95
CA THR A 298 30.35 -8.24 -21.09
C THR A 298 29.21 -9.16 -21.54
N THR A 299 28.33 -9.61 -20.64
CA THR A 299 27.23 -10.54 -20.97
C THR A 299 26.08 -10.47 -19.95
N GLY A 300 25.08 -11.34 -20.10
CA GLY A 300 24.02 -11.57 -19.12
C GLY A 300 22.65 -10.99 -19.49
N CYS A 301 22.59 -9.99 -20.36
CA CYS A 301 21.35 -9.42 -20.88
C CYS A 301 20.98 -10.10 -22.21
N GLY A 302 20.28 -11.24 -22.15
CA GLY A 302 19.97 -12.02 -23.37
C GLY A 302 21.21 -12.54 -24.12
N GLY A 303 22.34 -12.67 -23.42
CA GLY A 303 23.65 -13.03 -23.99
C GLY A 303 24.53 -11.84 -24.39
N TYR A 304 24.04 -10.61 -24.28
CA TYR A 304 24.77 -9.37 -24.53
C TYR A 304 25.19 -8.69 -23.23
N ALA A 305 26.13 -7.75 -23.32
CA ALA A 305 26.44 -6.85 -22.21
C ALA A 305 25.19 -6.05 -21.83
N TRP A 306 25.07 -5.74 -20.54
CA TRP A 306 24.08 -4.82 -20.02
C TRP A 306 24.46 -3.39 -20.41
N THR A 307 23.46 -2.51 -20.47
CA THR A 307 23.69 -1.11 -20.81
C THR A 307 24.12 -0.36 -19.57
N LYS A 308 25.27 0.33 -19.63
CA LYS A 308 25.76 1.17 -18.54
C LYS A 308 25.00 2.50 -18.48
N LEU A 309 24.63 2.93 -17.28
CA LEU A 309 24.09 4.26 -17.00
C LEU A 309 25.17 5.13 -16.35
N THR A 310 25.44 6.29 -16.95
CA THR A 310 26.37 7.29 -16.42
C THR A 310 25.57 8.52 -15.97
N ALA A 311 25.62 8.85 -14.68
CA ALA A 311 24.92 10.01 -14.13
C ALA A 311 25.32 11.31 -14.86
N LYS A 312 24.33 12.16 -15.12
CA LYS A 312 24.50 13.50 -15.72
C LYS A 312 24.72 14.57 -14.66
#